data_AF-A0A956EIL0-F1
#
_entry.id   AF-A0A956EIL0-F1
#
_cell.length_a   1.000
_cell.length_b   1.000
_cell.length_c   1.000
_cell.angle_alpha   90.00
_cell.angle_beta   90.00
_cell.angle_gamma   90.00
#
_symmetry.space_group_name_H-M   'P 1'
#
loop_
_entity.id
_entity.type
_entity.pdbx_description
1 polymer ?
#
loop_
_entity_poly.entity_id
_entity_poly.type
_entity_poly.pdbx_seq_one_letter_code
_entity_poly.pdbx_strand_id
1 'polypeptide(L)'
;MSRGHALAIYRAAPLGQRGMRKEVEPFLETAGEALHVTLLTLAEEGHGERSGGDLLARAAQARSLLAEAVLALGRARLFHPEIHTYSLAVVMTSEPEIHAELTRLHQLTSRLLWYNIAYLPARRVAAPLAPEDEAQLDVVVRGLARTAKIDRVLQLGWLPVLLLLSALGPIYGVPLFGLAVAVMATAIAGVRLAQMQRAELPAARG
;
A
#
# COMPACT_ATOMS: atom_id res chain seq x y z
N MET A 1 -35.28 39.01 -10.51
CA MET A 1 -35.26 38.41 -9.16
C MET A 1 -34.18 37.34 -9.15
N SER A 2 -33.13 37.56 -8.35
CA SER A 2 -31.77 37.07 -8.58
C SER A 2 -31.49 35.72 -7.90
N ARG A 3 -30.90 34.77 -8.65
CA ARG A 3 -30.36 33.47 -8.20
C ARG A 3 -29.26 33.56 -7.14
N GLY A 4 -28.83 34.75 -6.72
CA GLY A 4 -27.73 34.96 -5.77
C GLY A 4 -28.07 34.74 -4.29
N HIS A 5 -29.35 34.63 -3.89
CA HIS A 5 -29.72 34.50 -2.47
C HIS A 5 -29.78 33.06 -1.94
N ALA A 6 -29.88 32.05 -2.81
CA ALA A 6 -29.94 30.65 -2.38
C ALA A 6 -28.58 30.10 -1.89
N LEU A 7 -27.47 30.66 -2.38
CA LEU A 7 -26.11 30.22 -2.01
C LEU A 7 -25.56 30.92 -0.75
N ALA A 8 -26.17 32.02 -0.31
CA ALA A 8 -25.74 32.75 0.88
C ALA A 8 -26.25 32.11 2.19
N ILE A 9 -27.36 31.36 2.14
CA ILE A 9 -27.98 30.75 3.33
C ILE A 9 -27.19 29.53 3.85
N TYR A 10 -26.36 28.89 3.02
CA TYR A 10 -25.55 27.75 3.44
C TYR A 10 -24.21 28.12 4.12
N ARG A 11 -23.86 29.42 4.20
CA ARG A 11 -22.53 29.85 4.67
C ARG A 11 -22.50 30.37 6.12
N ALA A 12 -23.63 30.40 6.82
CA ALA A 12 -23.73 31.03 8.13
C ALA A 12 -24.46 30.16 9.17
N ALA A 13 -23.76 29.18 9.75
CA ALA A 13 -24.14 28.61 11.05
C ALA A 13 -22.94 27.93 11.77
N PRO A 14 -22.16 28.66 12.60
CA PRO A 14 -21.11 28.04 13.42
C PRO A 14 -21.66 27.30 14.66
N LEU A 15 -22.99 27.19 14.82
CA LEU A 15 -23.64 26.45 15.92
C LEU A 15 -24.03 24.99 15.55
N GLY A 16 -23.90 24.59 14.28
CA GLY A 16 -24.25 23.25 13.78
C GLY A 16 -23.11 22.23 13.71
N GLN A 17 -21.85 22.65 13.92
CA GLN A 17 -20.68 21.77 13.76
C GLN A 17 -20.62 20.61 14.77
N ARG A 18 -21.15 20.77 15.98
CA ARG A 18 -21.21 19.67 16.96
C ARG A 18 -22.29 18.64 16.63
N GLY A 19 -23.42 19.06 16.06
CA GLY A 19 -24.48 18.17 15.58
C GLY A 19 -24.03 17.38 14.35
N MET A 20 -23.48 18.08 13.35
CA MET A 20 -22.90 17.46 12.15
C MET A 20 -21.80 16.46 12.48
N ARG A 21 -20.92 16.75 13.45
CA ARG A 21 -19.89 15.79 13.88
C ARG A 21 -20.48 14.48 14.40
N LYS A 22 -21.56 14.54 15.19
CA LYS A 22 -22.21 13.32 15.71
C LYS A 22 -22.89 12.49 14.62
N GLU A 23 -23.44 13.14 13.60
CA GLU A 23 -24.09 12.46 12.48
C GLU A 23 -23.09 11.82 11.51
N VAL A 24 -21.89 12.41 11.40
CA VAL A 24 -20.82 11.92 10.52
C VAL A 24 -20.04 10.76 11.11
N GLU A 25 -19.78 10.80 12.42
CA GLU A 25 -18.94 9.81 13.12
C GLU A 25 -19.27 8.35 12.76
N PRO A 26 -20.54 7.88 12.77
CA PRO A 26 -20.84 6.48 12.44
C PRO A 26 -20.43 6.10 11.02
N PHE A 27 -20.54 7.03 10.05
CA PHE A 27 -20.10 6.75 8.68
C PHE A 27 -18.58 6.69 8.56
N LEU A 28 -17.85 7.51 9.32
CA LEU A 28 -16.39 7.47 9.34
C LEU A 28 -15.85 6.26 10.09
N GLU A 29 -16.55 5.79 11.14
CA GLU A 29 -16.28 4.54 11.84
C GLU A 29 -16.46 3.35 10.91
N THR A 30 -17.64 3.21 10.28
CA THR A 30 -17.88 2.13 9.30
C THR A 30 -16.86 2.16 8.16
N ALA A 31 -16.55 3.34 7.62
CA ALA A 31 -15.53 3.46 6.57
C ALA A 31 -14.14 3.04 7.06
N GLY A 32 -13.74 3.47 8.26
CA GLY A 32 -12.44 3.15 8.85
C GLY A 32 -12.29 1.65 9.11
N GLU A 33 -13.31 1.04 9.72
CA GLU A 33 -13.36 -0.41 9.97
C GLU A 33 -13.30 -1.19 8.66
N ALA A 34 -14.15 -0.86 7.69
CA ALA A 34 -14.19 -1.56 6.40
C ALA A 34 -12.84 -1.45 5.66
N LEU A 35 -12.20 -0.28 5.65
CA LEU A 35 -10.86 -0.11 5.05
C LEU A 35 -9.79 -0.93 5.79
N HIS A 36 -9.84 -0.98 7.12
CA HIS A 36 -8.88 -1.75 7.91
C HIS A 36 -9.04 -3.25 7.71
N VAL A 37 -10.27 -3.75 7.76
CA VAL A 37 -10.58 -5.17 7.48
C VAL A 37 -10.18 -5.50 6.04
N THR A 38 -10.44 -4.62 5.07
CA THR A 38 -9.99 -4.81 3.67
C THR A 38 -8.48 -4.97 3.60
N LEU A 39 -7.70 -4.12 4.30
CA LEU A 39 -6.25 -4.25 4.33
C LEU A 39 -5.81 -5.57 4.96
N LEU A 40 -6.42 -6.01 6.07
CA LEU A 40 -6.10 -7.29 6.70
C LEU A 40 -6.41 -8.45 5.76
N THR A 41 -7.59 -8.42 5.13
CA THR A 41 -7.98 -9.39 4.10
C THR A 41 -6.94 -9.40 2.99
N LEU A 42 -6.36 -8.27 2.58
CA LEU A 42 -5.36 -8.19 1.50
C LEU A 42 -3.89 -8.42 1.93
N ALA A 43 -3.56 -8.27 3.22
CA ALA A 43 -2.19 -8.40 3.76
C ALA A 43 -1.81 -9.83 4.14
N GLU A 44 -2.79 -10.73 4.26
CA GLU A 44 -2.55 -12.15 4.52
C GLU A 44 -1.70 -12.78 3.40
N GLU A 45 -0.37 -12.71 3.48
CA GLU A 45 0.58 -13.41 2.61
C GLU A 45 0.92 -14.75 3.27
N GLY A 46 0.09 -15.77 3.00
CA GLY A 46 0.33 -17.10 3.53
C GLY A 46 1.45 -17.79 2.78
N HIS A 47 2.49 -18.21 3.50
CA HIS A 47 3.62 -19.05 3.07
C HIS A 47 3.22 -20.50 2.67
N GLY A 48 2.17 -20.68 1.88
CA GLY A 48 1.73 -21.99 1.39
C GLY A 48 1.12 -21.90 0.01
N GLU A 49 1.18 -22.99 -0.75
CA GLU A 49 0.49 -23.15 -2.04
C GLU A 49 -1.02 -22.94 -1.84
N ARG A 50 -1.48 -21.70 -2.02
CA ARG A 50 -2.90 -21.37 -1.98
C ARG A 50 -3.54 -21.72 -3.32
N SER A 51 -4.72 -22.32 -3.26
CA SER A 51 -5.51 -22.59 -4.44
C SER A 51 -5.98 -21.27 -5.07
N GLY A 52 -6.05 -21.21 -6.40
CA GLY A 52 -6.56 -20.04 -7.11
C GLY A 52 -7.99 -19.66 -6.69
N GLY A 53 -8.79 -20.63 -6.22
CA GLY A 53 -10.13 -20.38 -5.67
C GLY A 53 -10.13 -19.53 -4.40
N ASP A 54 -9.16 -19.73 -3.50
CA ASP A 54 -9.06 -18.98 -2.25
C ASP A 54 -8.71 -17.51 -2.53
N LEU A 55 -7.84 -17.27 -3.51
CA LEU A 55 -7.47 -15.92 -3.94
C LEU A 55 -8.65 -15.18 -4.57
N LEU A 56 -9.48 -15.88 -5.36
CA LEU A 56 -10.70 -15.31 -5.94
C LEU A 56 -11.74 -14.94 -4.87
N ALA A 57 -11.98 -15.83 -3.91
CA ALA A 57 -12.90 -15.57 -2.79
C ALA A 57 -12.42 -14.37 -1.96
N ARG A 58 -11.11 -14.32 -1.68
CA ARG A 58 -10.45 -13.21 -0.99
C ARG A 58 -10.58 -11.89 -1.75
N ALA A 59 -10.35 -11.87 -3.05
CA ALA A 59 -10.50 -10.67 -3.87
C ALA A 59 -11.96 -10.18 -3.88
N ALA A 60 -12.93 -11.11 -3.98
CA ALA A 60 -14.35 -10.77 -3.90
C ALA A 60 -14.73 -10.16 -2.54
N GLN A 61 -14.24 -10.75 -1.44
CA GLN A 61 -14.46 -10.25 -0.08
C GLN A 61 -13.83 -8.87 0.12
N ALA A 62 -12.58 -8.67 -0.31
CA ALA A 62 -11.91 -7.37 -0.23
C ALA A 62 -12.68 -6.31 -1.04
N ARG A 63 -13.21 -6.67 -2.21
CA ARG A 63 -14.00 -5.77 -3.05
C ARG A 63 -15.32 -5.37 -2.39
N SER A 64 -16.04 -6.30 -1.75
CA SER A 64 -17.29 -5.98 -1.05
C SER A 64 -17.05 -5.06 0.15
N LEU A 65 -15.98 -5.30 0.91
CA LEU A 65 -15.60 -4.43 2.04
C LEU A 65 -15.18 -3.03 1.54
N LEU A 66 -14.42 -2.96 0.46
CA LEU A 66 -14.02 -1.67 -0.13
C LEU A 66 -15.23 -0.90 -0.68
N ALA A 67 -16.23 -1.60 -1.23
CA ALA A 67 -17.47 -0.99 -1.69
C ALA A 67 -18.27 -0.40 -0.53
N GLU A 68 -18.37 -1.12 0.60
CA GLU A 68 -18.99 -0.62 1.83
C GLU A 68 -18.28 0.64 2.33
N ALA A 69 -16.94 0.62 2.38
CA ALA A 69 -16.16 1.78 2.78
C ALA A 69 -16.42 3.00 1.88
N VAL A 70 -16.43 2.81 0.56
CA VAL A 70 -16.69 3.88 -0.41
C VAL A 70 -18.10 4.46 -0.27
N LEU A 71 -19.11 3.62 -0.01
CA LEU A 71 -20.48 4.08 0.24
C LEU A 71 -20.57 4.88 1.55
N ALA A 72 -19.92 4.41 2.62
CA ALA A 72 -19.86 5.11 3.91
C ALA A 72 -19.14 6.48 3.78
N LEU A 73 -17.98 6.52 3.10
CA LEU A 73 -17.29 7.78 2.78
C LEU A 73 -18.14 8.71 1.90
N GLY A 74 -18.90 8.16 0.95
CA GLY A 74 -19.84 8.90 0.13
C GLY A 74 -20.93 9.60 0.94
N ARG A 75 -21.45 8.94 1.98
CA ARG A 75 -22.40 9.55 2.93
C ARG A 75 -21.74 10.60 3.81
N ALA A 76 -20.55 10.32 4.34
CA ALA A 76 -19.79 11.28 5.13
C ALA A 76 -19.44 12.56 4.33
N ARG A 77 -19.20 12.42 3.02
CA ARG A 77 -18.91 13.53 2.11
C ARG A 77 -20.03 14.57 2.01
N LEU A 78 -21.29 14.19 2.28
CA LEU A 78 -22.41 15.13 2.34
C LEU A 78 -22.23 16.19 3.43
N PHE A 79 -21.47 15.86 4.48
CA PHE A 79 -21.18 16.74 5.61
C PHE A 79 -19.77 17.34 5.53
N HIS A 80 -18.80 16.58 5.01
CA HIS A 80 -17.41 17.02 4.80
C HIS A 80 -17.00 16.85 3.33
N PRO A 81 -17.15 17.90 2.49
CA PRO A 81 -16.89 17.79 1.05
C PRO A 81 -15.42 17.50 0.70
N GLU A 82 -14.51 17.71 1.65
CA GLU A 82 -13.07 17.41 1.55
C GLU A 82 -12.74 15.91 1.65
N ILE A 83 -13.70 15.06 2.03
CA ILE A 83 -13.53 13.60 2.05
C ILE A 83 -13.38 13.08 0.63
N HIS A 84 -12.30 12.36 0.40
CA HIS A 84 -11.97 11.77 -0.89
C HIS A 84 -12.60 10.37 -0.99
N THR A 85 -13.24 10.08 -2.12
CA THR A 85 -13.84 8.77 -2.37
C THR A 85 -13.72 8.40 -3.85
N TYR A 86 -13.72 7.10 -4.14
CA TYR A 86 -13.81 6.59 -5.51
C TYR A 86 -15.29 6.40 -5.91
N SER A 87 -15.57 6.27 -7.20
CA SER A 87 -16.90 5.83 -7.62
C SER A 87 -17.05 4.34 -7.36
N LEU A 88 -18.27 3.89 -7.05
CA LEU A 88 -18.55 2.47 -6.84
C LEU A 88 -18.19 1.63 -8.09
N ALA A 89 -18.39 2.18 -9.28
CA ALA A 89 -18.02 1.53 -10.54
C ALA A 89 -16.51 1.24 -10.63
N VAL A 90 -15.66 2.16 -10.17
CA VAL A 90 -14.21 1.94 -10.11
C VAL A 90 -13.91 0.78 -9.18
N VAL A 91 -14.48 0.74 -7.98
CA VAL A 91 -14.23 -0.37 -7.03
C VAL A 91 -14.72 -1.72 -7.57
N MET A 92 -15.89 -1.73 -8.23
CA MET A 92 -16.53 -2.95 -8.71
C MET A 92 -15.93 -3.52 -10.00
N THR A 93 -15.10 -2.73 -10.71
CA THR A 93 -14.37 -3.22 -11.87
C THR A 93 -13.39 -4.32 -11.42
N SER A 94 -13.38 -5.45 -12.12
CA SER A 94 -12.50 -6.60 -11.82
C SER A 94 -11.41 -6.71 -12.87
N GLU A 95 -10.17 -6.90 -12.46
CA GLU A 95 -9.09 -7.32 -13.36
C GLU A 95 -9.18 -8.83 -13.65
N PRO A 96 -8.77 -9.28 -14.86
CA PRO A 96 -8.81 -10.70 -15.24
C PRO A 96 -7.72 -11.52 -14.54
N GLU A 97 -6.57 -10.90 -14.24
CA GLU A 97 -5.47 -11.55 -13.53
C GLU A 97 -5.62 -11.33 -12.01
N ILE A 98 -5.69 -12.42 -11.24
CA ILE A 98 -6.01 -12.36 -9.81
C ILE A 98 -4.96 -11.61 -8.98
N HIS A 99 -3.67 -11.77 -9.29
CA HIS A 99 -2.61 -11.06 -8.58
C HIS A 99 -2.61 -9.56 -8.88
N ALA A 100 -2.94 -9.20 -10.14
CA ALA A 100 -3.14 -7.81 -10.53
C ALA A 100 -4.35 -7.20 -9.81
N GLU A 101 -5.47 -7.94 -9.70
CA GLU A 101 -6.66 -7.50 -8.95
C GLU A 101 -6.35 -7.27 -7.47
N LEU A 102 -5.67 -8.20 -6.80
CA LEU A 102 -5.29 -8.04 -5.39
C LEU A 102 -4.38 -6.83 -5.18
N THR A 103 -3.39 -6.64 -6.05
CA THR A 103 -2.49 -5.48 -6.03
C THR A 103 -3.26 -4.17 -6.22
N ARG A 104 -4.19 -4.15 -7.18
CA ARG A 104 -5.06 -3.01 -7.47
C ARG A 104 -5.96 -2.66 -6.29
N LEU A 105 -6.64 -3.64 -5.70
CA LEU A 105 -7.48 -3.43 -4.51
C LEU A 105 -6.65 -2.91 -3.33
N HIS A 106 -5.44 -3.43 -3.15
CA HIS A 106 -4.52 -2.94 -2.11
C HIS A 106 -4.11 -1.49 -2.34
N GLN A 107 -3.79 -1.10 -3.59
CA GLN A 107 -3.46 0.28 -3.94
C GLN A 107 -4.65 1.23 -3.73
N LEU A 108 -5.87 0.83 -4.12
CA LEU A 108 -7.09 1.63 -3.91
C LEU A 108 -7.35 1.85 -2.41
N THR A 109 -7.27 0.78 -1.62
CA THR A 109 -7.50 0.82 -0.17
C THR A 109 -6.47 1.71 0.51
N SER A 110 -5.18 1.52 0.19
CA SER A 110 -4.08 2.32 0.74
C SER A 110 -4.21 3.81 0.40
N ARG A 111 -4.58 4.14 -0.86
CA ARG A 111 -4.82 5.53 -1.27
C ARG A 111 -6.00 6.16 -0.53
N LEU A 112 -7.11 5.44 -0.40
CA LEU A 112 -8.28 5.94 0.35
C LEU A 112 -7.94 6.20 1.81
N LEU A 113 -7.19 5.31 2.44
CA LEU A 113 -6.71 5.50 3.81
C LEU A 113 -5.85 6.75 3.92
N TRP A 114 -4.83 6.89 3.06
CA TRP A 114 -3.93 8.05 3.10
C TRP A 114 -4.64 9.38 2.88
N TYR A 115 -5.56 9.46 1.91
CA TYR A 115 -6.27 10.71 1.64
C TYR A 115 -7.26 11.09 2.74
N ASN A 116 -7.82 10.11 3.46
CA ASN A 116 -8.85 10.35 4.47
C ASN A 116 -8.36 10.23 5.92
N ILE A 117 -7.06 10.01 6.14
CA ILE A 117 -6.48 9.73 7.46
C ILE A 117 -6.79 10.81 8.52
N ALA A 118 -6.95 12.07 8.09
CA ALA A 118 -7.29 13.18 8.99
C ALA A 118 -8.73 13.10 9.53
N TYR A 119 -9.63 12.43 8.80
CA TYR A 119 -11.04 12.31 9.14
C TYR A 119 -11.34 10.97 9.81
N LEU A 120 -10.59 9.91 9.50
CA LEU A 120 -10.83 8.58 10.06
C LEU A 120 -10.59 8.52 11.58
N PRO A 121 -11.42 7.79 12.34
CA PRO A 121 -11.41 7.79 13.80
C PRO A 121 -10.18 7.09 14.41
N ALA A 122 -9.42 6.32 13.64
CA ALA A 122 -8.25 5.57 14.11
C ALA A 122 -7.21 6.46 14.84
N ARG A 123 -7.11 7.76 14.50
CA ARG A 123 -6.20 8.68 15.19
C ARG A 123 -6.71 9.12 16.57
N ARG A 124 -8.02 9.03 16.84
CA ARG A 124 -8.63 9.48 18.10
C ARG A 124 -8.52 8.45 19.22
N VAL A 125 -8.38 7.16 18.87
CA VAL A 125 -8.33 6.03 19.82
C VAL A 125 -6.90 5.55 20.07
N ALA A 126 -5.94 5.90 19.22
CA ALA A 126 -4.52 5.65 19.49
C ALA A 126 -4.08 6.47 20.71
N ALA A 127 -4.00 5.81 21.86
CA ALA A 127 -3.31 6.36 23.02
C ALA A 127 -1.88 6.78 22.58
N PRO A 128 -1.32 7.88 23.13
CA PRO A 128 0.08 8.18 22.91
C PRO A 128 0.89 6.93 23.25
N LEU A 129 1.72 6.48 22.31
CA LEU A 129 2.53 5.29 22.53
C LEU A 129 3.44 5.55 23.73
N ALA A 130 3.70 4.50 24.51
CA ALA A 130 4.71 4.58 25.54
C ALA A 130 6.06 4.93 24.88
N PRO A 131 6.92 5.74 25.51
CA PRO A 131 8.21 6.13 24.93
C PRO A 131 9.08 4.91 24.59
N GLU A 132 8.87 3.77 25.26
CA GLU A 132 9.49 2.49 24.95
C GLU A 132 9.04 1.92 23.60
N ASP A 133 7.74 1.98 23.30
CA ASP A 133 7.16 1.49 22.05
C ASP A 133 7.54 2.40 20.87
N GLU A 134 7.64 3.72 21.11
CA GLU A 134 8.16 4.67 20.12
C GLU A 134 9.60 4.34 19.73
N ALA A 135 10.47 4.02 20.70
CA ALA A 135 11.85 3.64 20.43
C ALA A 135 11.94 2.32 19.62
N GLN A 136 11.07 1.36 19.89
CA GLN A 136 11.01 0.10 19.14
C GLN A 136 10.52 0.33 17.71
N LEU A 137 9.47 1.12 17.53
CA LEU A 137 8.99 1.51 16.21
C LEU A 137 10.07 2.25 15.41
N ASP A 138 10.84 3.13 16.04
CA ASP A 138 11.89 3.88 15.36
C ASP A 138 13.01 2.95 14.87
N VAL A 139 13.32 1.89 15.63
CA VAL A 139 14.25 0.83 15.19
C VAL A 139 13.67 0.03 14.02
N VAL A 140 12.40 -0.38 14.09
CA VAL A 140 11.74 -1.14 13.02
C VAL A 140 11.62 -0.32 11.75
N VAL A 141 11.22 0.95 11.85
CA VAL A 141 11.09 1.89 10.72
C VAL A 141 12.44 2.17 10.09
N ARG A 142 13.51 2.35 10.88
CA ARG A 142 14.88 2.47 10.33
C ARG A 142 15.32 1.17 9.64
N GLY A 143 14.96 0.02 10.18
CA GLY A 143 15.18 -1.29 9.57
C GLY A 143 14.52 -1.38 8.19
N LEU A 144 13.21 -1.09 8.12
CA LEU A 144 12.40 -1.07 6.91
C LEU A 144 12.89 -0.04 5.88
N ALA A 145 13.28 1.16 6.32
CA ALA A 145 13.85 2.18 5.45
C ALA A 145 15.19 1.72 4.83
N ARG A 146 15.95 0.90 5.55
CA ARG A 146 17.21 0.33 5.07
C ARG A 146 16.97 -0.77 4.04
N THR A 147 16.02 -1.68 4.29
CA THR A 147 15.62 -2.71 3.31
C THR A 147 14.98 -2.10 2.07
N ALA A 148 14.12 -1.10 2.21
CA ALA A 148 13.54 -0.39 1.06
C ALA A 148 14.59 0.34 0.22
N LYS A 149 15.63 0.90 0.84
CA LYS A 149 16.78 1.46 0.11
C LYS A 149 17.56 0.38 -0.64
N ILE A 150 17.78 -0.79 -0.02
CA ILE A 150 18.49 -1.90 -0.66
C ILE A 150 17.69 -2.43 -1.85
N ASP A 151 16.38 -2.59 -1.71
CA ASP A 151 15.51 -3.04 -2.80
C ASP A 151 15.46 -2.03 -3.95
N ARG A 152 15.42 -0.73 -3.63
CA ARG A 152 15.51 0.34 -4.64
C ARG A 152 16.86 0.38 -5.35
N VAL A 153 17.95 0.08 -4.64
CA VAL A 153 19.30 -0.06 -5.21
C VAL A 153 19.41 -1.33 -6.05
N LEU A 154 18.73 -2.42 -5.69
CA LEU A 154 18.64 -3.60 -6.53
C LEU A 154 17.78 -3.35 -7.79
N GLN A 155 16.69 -2.60 -7.69
CA GLN A 155 15.85 -2.31 -8.86
C GLN A 155 16.50 -1.29 -9.82
N LEU A 156 17.17 -0.25 -9.29
CA LEU A 156 17.85 0.75 -10.13
C LEU A 156 19.30 0.40 -10.49
N GLY A 157 19.99 -0.43 -9.71
CA GLY A 157 21.40 -0.75 -9.94
C GLY A 157 21.66 -1.59 -11.19
N TRP A 158 20.67 -2.38 -11.62
CA TRP A 158 20.78 -3.23 -12.82
C TRP A 158 20.46 -2.49 -14.11
N LEU A 159 19.69 -1.39 -14.04
CA LEU A 159 19.37 -0.55 -15.20
C LEU A 159 20.60 0.01 -15.92
N PRO A 160 21.59 0.63 -15.26
CA PRO A 160 22.78 1.12 -15.94
C PRO A 160 23.65 -0.04 -16.48
N VAL A 161 23.69 -1.19 -15.79
CA VAL A 161 24.41 -2.38 -16.27
C VAL A 161 23.77 -2.92 -17.56
N LEU A 162 22.44 -3.05 -17.60
CA LEU A 162 21.69 -3.49 -18.78
C LEU A 162 21.81 -2.50 -19.93
N LEU A 163 21.80 -1.20 -19.64
CA LEU A 163 21.93 -0.13 -20.63
C LEU A 163 23.34 -0.12 -21.25
N LEU A 164 24.37 -0.32 -20.42
CA LEU A 164 25.76 -0.43 -20.87
C LEU A 164 25.98 -1.73 -21.68
N LEU A 165 25.38 -2.84 -21.25
CA LEU A 165 25.42 -4.11 -21.98
C LEU A 165 24.69 -4.02 -23.34
N SER A 166 23.57 -3.30 -23.40
CA SER A 166 22.82 -3.04 -24.63
C SER A 166 23.59 -2.13 -25.59
N ALA A 167 24.30 -1.13 -25.08
CA ALA A 167 25.11 -0.21 -25.90
C ALA A 167 26.39 -0.88 -26.44
N LEU A 168 27.02 -1.79 -25.67
CA LEU A 168 28.24 -2.49 -26.09
C LEU A 168 27.95 -3.74 -26.95
N GLY A 169 26.75 -4.32 -26.86
CA GLY A 169 26.37 -5.54 -27.60
C GLY A 169 26.61 -5.49 -29.12
N PRO A 170 26.21 -4.41 -29.83
CA PRO A 170 26.43 -4.29 -31.27
C PRO A 170 27.89 -4.06 -31.67
N ILE A 171 28.71 -3.50 -30.78
CA ILE A 171 30.09 -3.09 -31.08
C ILE A 171 31.07 -4.25 -30.94
N TYR A 172 30.83 -5.16 -29.99
CA TYR A 172 31.81 -6.19 -29.58
C TYR A 172 31.46 -7.62 -30.00
N GLY A 173 30.27 -7.85 -30.57
CA GLY A 173 29.84 -9.15 -31.09
C GLY A 173 29.57 -10.22 -30.02
N VAL A 174 28.95 -11.33 -30.46
CA VAL A 174 28.49 -12.46 -29.64
C VAL A 174 29.51 -13.05 -28.64
N PRO A 175 30.83 -13.16 -28.92
CA PRO A 175 31.74 -13.85 -28.00
C PRO A 175 32.03 -13.06 -26.71
N LEU A 176 32.07 -11.73 -26.76
CA LEU A 176 32.30 -10.90 -25.56
C LEU A 176 31.06 -10.81 -24.67
N PHE A 177 29.86 -10.90 -25.25
CA PHE A 177 28.60 -10.98 -24.51
C PHE A 177 28.52 -12.25 -23.65
N GLY A 178 28.98 -13.39 -24.18
CA GLY A 178 29.07 -14.64 -23.43
C GLY A 178 30.01 -14.56 -22.23
N LEU A 179 31.15 -13.87 -22.37
CA LEU A 179 32.12 -13.69 -21.30
C LEU A 179 31.58 -12.75 -20.21
N ALA A 180 30.90 -11.67 -20.59
CA ALA A 180 30.23 -10.77 -19.64
C ALA A 180 29.13 -11.47 -18.84
N VAL A 181 28.32 -12.32 -19.49
CA VAL A 181 27.29 -13.13 -18.83
C VAL A 181 27.92 -14.16 -17.88
N ALA A 182 29.02 -14.81 -18.28
CA ALA A 182 29.73 -15.77 -17.43
C ALA A 182 30.37 -15.11 -16.19
N VAL A 183 30.94 -13.91 -16.35
CA VAL A 183 31.50 -13.13 -15.23
C VAL A 183 30.38 -12.66 -14.28
N MET A 184 29.24 -12.21 -14.81
CA MET A 184 28.07 -11.87 -13.99
C MET A 184 27.52 -13.08 -13.23
N ALA A 185 27.37 -14.23 -13.90
CA ALA A 185 26.88 -15.46 -13.26
C ALA A 185 27.80 -15.94 -12.13
N THR A 186 29.12 -15.85 -12.32
CA THR A 186 30.10 -16.22 -11.29
C THR A 186 30.12 -15.22 -10.13
N ALA A 187 29.97 -13.92 -10.38
CA ALA A 187 29.84 -12.92 -9.32
C ALA A 187 28.57 -13.13 -8.48
N ILE A 188 27.43 -13.42 -9.12
CA ILE A 188 26.16 -13.71 -8.44
C ILE A 188 26.26 -15.00 -7.61
N ALA A 189 26.88 -16.04 -8.17
CA ALA A 189 27.13 -17.30 -7.45
C ALA A 189 28.05 -17.09 -6.24
N GLY A 190 29.10 -16.29 -6.36
CA GLY A 190 30.01 -15.96 -5.25
C GLY A 190 29.32 -15.17 -4.13
N VAL A 191 28.47 -14.20 -4.48
CA VAL A 191 27.68 -13.44 -3.49
C VAL A 191 26.67 -14.34 -2.78
N ARG A 192 25.98 -15.23 -3.50
CA ARG A 192 25.07 -16.24 -2.92
C ARG A 192 25.81 -17.18 -1.96
N LEU A 193 27.01 -17.63 -2.32
CA LEU A 193 27.82 -18.50 -1.46
C LEU A 193 28.28 -17.78 -0.17
N ALA A 194 28.70 -16.52 -0.28
CA ALA A 194 29.10 -15.71 0.86
C ALA A 194 27.93 -15.38 1.80
N GLN A 195 26.72 -15.23 1.26
CA GLN A 195 25.50 -15.06 2.06
C GLN A 195 25.12 -16.34 2.81
N MET A 196 25.25 -17.51 2.17
CA MET A 196 25.03 -18.80 2.84
C MET A 196 26.03 -19.02 3.98
N GLN A 197 27.32 -18.72 3.78
CA GLN A 197 28.33 -18.81 4.84
C GLN A 197 28.10 -17.83 6.00
N ARG A 198 27.58 -16.62 5.73
CA ARG A 198 27.21 -15.67 6.79
C ARG A 198 25.97 -16.11 7.58
N ALA A 199 25.07 -16.86 6.97
CA ALA A 199 23.89 -17.41 7.63
C ALA A 199 24.23 -18.57 8.59
N GLU A 200 25.34 -19.28 8.37
CA GLU A 200 25.79 -20.39 9.22
C GLU A 200 26.64 -19.97 10.44
N LEU A 201 27.12 -18.72 10.49
CA LEU A 201 27.99 -18.22 11.56
C LEU A 201 27.36 -17.81 12.91
N PRO A 202 26.02 -17.76 13.15
CA PRO A 202 25.49 -17.50 14.49
C PRO A 202 25.31 -18.75 15.38
N ALA A 203 25.61 -19.97 14.91
CA ALA A 203 25.39 -21.20 15.70
C ALA A 203 26.59 -21.68 16.54
N ALA A 204 27.77 -21.06 16.44
CA ALA A 204 29.01 -21.55 17.08
C ALA A 204 29.60 -20.61 18.14
N ARG A 205 28.77 -19.79 18.80
CA ARG A 205 29.09 -19.14 20.08
C ARG A 205 27.93 -19.35 21.06
N GLY A 206 27.80 -20.59 21.51
CA GLY A 206 27.17 -20.99 22.76
C GLY A 206 28.19 -21.79 23.55
#